data_AF-A0A7W1CRR3-F1
#
_entry.id   AF-A0A7W1CRR3-F1
#
_cell.length_a   1.000
_cell.length_b   1.000
_cell.length_c   1.000
_cell.angle_alpha   90.00
_cell.angle_beta   90.00
_cell.angle_gamma   90.00
#
_symmetry.space_group_name_H-M   'P 1'
#
loop_
_entity.id
_entity.type
_entity.pdbx_description
1 polymer ?
#
loop_
_entity_poly.entity_id
_entity_poly.type
_entity_poly.pdbx_seq_one_letter_code
_entity_poly.pdbx_strand_id
1 'polypeptide(L)' 'SEQFYVISNVRHPAALVEGGFITNQADMTKLATTEYRQQIALAISDGVQRYRETSRTGKATLAMVAAPTE' A
#
# COMPACT_ATOMS: atom_id res chain seq x y z
N SER A 1 9.31 -2.63 -20.02
CA SER A 1 9.24 -2.68 -18.55
C SER A 1 8.61 -4.00 -18.16
N GLU A 2 9.21 -4.74 -17.24
CA GLU A 2 8.55 -5.94 -16.71
C GLU A 2 7.42 -5.50 -15.78
N GLN A 3 6.18 -5.72 -16.21
CA GLN A 3 4.99 -5.41 -15.43
C GLN A 3 4.61 -6.69 -14.68
N PHE A 4 4.60 -6.63 -13.34
CA PHE A 4 4.21 -7.78 -12.52
C PHE A 4 2.76 -8.17 -12.79
N TYR A 5 2.52 -9.37 -13.30
CA TYR A 5 1.18 -9.84 -13.71
C TYR A 5 0.14 -9.66 -12.59
N VAL A 6 0.53 -9.97 -11.36
CA VAL A 6 -0.32 -9.94 -10.15
C VAL A 6 -0.93 -8.57 -9.83
N ILE A 7 -0.32 -7.47 -10.28
CA ILE A 7 -0.84 -6.10 -10.08
C ILE A 7 -1.23 -5.42 -11.39
N SER A 8 -1.01 -6.07 -12.54
CA SER A 8 -1.28 -5.47 -13.86
C SER A 8 -2.70 -5.73 -14.36
N ASN A 9 -3.36 -6.78 -13.88
CA ASN A 9 -4.70 -7.19 -14.33
C ASN A 9 -5.74 -7.15 -13.20
N VAL A 10 -5.83 -6.02 -12.50
CA VAL A 10 -6.71 -5.82 -11.34
C VAL A 10 -7.74 -4.72 -11.60
N ARG A 11 -8.96 -4.90 -11.09
CA ARG A 11 -10.04 -3.89 -11.18
C ARG A 11 -10.03 -2.86 -10.05
N HIS A 12 -9.24 -3.11 -9.02
CA HIS A 12 -9.12 -2.29 -7.82
C HIS A 12 -7.65 -1.87 -7.65
N PRO A 13 -7.38 -0.76 -6.93
CA PRO A 13 -6.02 -0.36 -6.60
C PRO A 13 -5.24 -1.51 -5.96
N ALA A 14 -4.04 -1.78 -6.45
CA ALA A 14 -3.17 -2.85 -5.96
C ALA A 14 -1.72 -2.39 -5.84
N ALA A 15 -1.00 -3.00 -4.92
CA ALA A 15 0.43 -2.82 -4.73
C ALA A 15 1.07 -4.17 -4.37
N LEU A 16 2.32 -4.37 -4.80
CA LEU A 16 3.17 -5.48 -4.38
C LEU A 16 4.27 -4.89 -3.49
N VAL A 17 4.46 -5.46 -2.29
CA VAL A 17 5.43 -4.96 -1.31
C VAL A 17 6.48 -6.04 -1.06
N GLU A 18 7.74 -5.71 -1.31
CA GLU A 18 8.89 -6.55 -0.97
C GLU A 18 9.43 -6.15 0.41
N GLY A 19 9.40 -7.08 1.37
CA GLY A 19 9.78 -6.81 2.76
C GLY A 19 11.28 -6.93 3.08
N GLY A 20 12.10 -7.38 2.12
CA GLY A 20 13.54 -7.58 2.27
C GLY A 20 14.06 -8.73 1.40
N PHE A 21 15.39 -8.86 1.30
CA PHE A 21 16.02 -9.90 0.49
C PHE A 21 16.36 -11.15 1.31
N ILE A 22 15.86 -12.32 0.89
CA ILE A 22 16.19 -13.61 1.52
C ILE A 22 17.67 -13.99 1.32
N THR A 23 18.30 -13.49 0.25
CA THR A 23 19.72 -13.71 -0.02
C THR A 23 20.64 -12.77 0.77
N ASN A 24 20.11 -11.70 1.36
CA ASN A 24 20.88 -10.80 2.18
C ASN A 24 20.80 -11.24 3.65
N GLN A 25 21.95 -11.57 4.24
CA GLN A 25 22.01 -12.10 5.61
C GLN A 25 21.42 -11.12 6.65
N ALA A 26 21.60 -9.82 6.48
CA ALA A 26 21.10 -8.82 7.43
C ALA A 26 19.56 -8.71 7.35
N ASP A 27 19.00 -8.71 6.14
CA ASP A 27 17.55 -8.73 5.94
C ASP A 27 16.94 -10.04 6.45
N MET A 28 17.54 -11.19 6.14
CA MET A 28 17.11 -12.48 6.66
C MET A 28 17.08 -12.53 8.18
N THR A 29 18.12 -12.01 8.83
CA THR A 29 18.20 -11.97 10.30
C THR A 29 17.05 -11.13 10.87
N LYS A 30 16.70 -10.01 10.24
CA LYS A 30 15.54 -9.21 10.64
C LYS A 30 14.22 -9.93 10.35
N LEU A 31 14.04 -10.47 9.15
CA LEU A 31 12.83 -11.19 8.72
C LEU A 31 12.52 -12.40 9.61
N ALA A 32 13.54 -13.03 10.19
CA ALA A 32 13.40 -14.12 11.14
C ALA A 32 12.79 -13.69 12.49
N THR A 33 12.86 -12.41 12.88
CA THR A 33 12.30 -11.93 14.15
C THR A 33 10.81 -11.61 14.05
N THR A 34 10.07 -11.89 15.12
CA THR A 34 8.64 -11.58 15.19
C THR A 34 8.41 -10.07 15.21
N GLU A 35 9.30 -9.34 15.87
CA GLU A 35 9.25 -7.90 16.04
C GLU A 35 9.32 -7.19 14.68
N TYR A 36 10.24 -7.58 13.81
CA TYR A 36 10.37 -6.96 12.49
C TYR A 36 9.19 -7.30 11.59
N ARG A 37 8.69 -8.55 11.61
CA ARG A 37 7.46 -8.92 10.88
C ARG A 37 6.26 -8.11 11.37
N GLN A 38 6.15 -7.86 12.68
CA GLN A 38 5.09 -7.01 13.23
C GLN A 38 5.22 -5.55 12.78
N GLN A 39 6.45 -5.01 12.70
CA GLN A 39 6.69 -3.67 12.16
C GLN A 39 6.24 -3.56 10.70
N ILE A 40 6.56 -4.54 9.86
CA ILE A 40 6.09 -4.59 8.47
C ILE A 40 4.56 -4.64 8.41
N ALA A 41 3.92 -5.50 9.21
CA ALA A 41 2.47 -5.61 9.25
C ALA A 41 1.78 -4.30 9.65
N LEU A 42 2.30 -3.61 10.67
CA LEU A 42 1.81 -2.30 11.10
C LEU A 42 1.97 -1.25 9.97
N ALA A 43 3.14 -1.19 9.33
CA ALA A 43 3.39 -0.25 8.25
C ALA A 43 2.45 -0.48 7.04
N ILE A 44 2.20 -1.74 6.67
CA ILE A 44 1.26 -2.09 5.60
C ILE A 44 -0.17 -1.69 5.99
N SER A 45 -0.60 -2.01 7.21
CA SER A 45 -1.94 -1.66 7.72
C SER A 45 -2.16 -0.14 7.71
N ASP A 46 -1.19 0.62 8.22
CA ASP A 46 -1.20 2.08 8.21
C ASP A 46 -1.29 2.63 6.79
N GLY A 47 -0.51 2.10 5.84
CA GLY A 47 -0.54 2.51 4.45
C GLY A 47 -1.92 2.30 3.80
N VAL A 48 -2.55 1.15 4.04
CA VAL A 48 -3.90 0.84 3.54
C VAL A 48 -4.94 1.79 4.14
N GLN A 49 -4.86 2.08 5.44
CA GLN A 49 -5.79 3.01 6.10
C GLN A 49 -5.66 4.43 5.52
N ARG A 50 -4.44 4.95 5.42
CA ARG A 50 -4.16 6.28 4.83
C ARG A 50 -4.65 6.36 3.39
N TYR A 51 -4.41 5.33 2.57
CA TYR A 51 -4.91 5.30 1.19
C TYR A 51 -6.43 5.45 1.11
N ARG A 52 -7.17 4.76 1.99
CA ARG A 52 -8.63 4.85 2.05
C ARG A 52 -9.10 6.24 2.46
N GLU A 53 -8.43 6.87 3.43
CA GLU A 53 -8.73 8.23 3.89
C GLU A 53 -8.51 9.24 2.76
N THR A 54 -7.32 9.23 2.14
CA THR A 54 -7.01 10.12 1.01
C THR A 54 -7.99 9.92 -0.15
N SER A 55 -8.36 8.67 -0.46
CA SER A 55 -9.31 8.37 -1.53
C SER A 55 -10.73 8.87 -1.24
N ARG A 56 -11.17 8.82 0.03
CA ARG A 56 -12.46 9.38 0.45
C ARG A 56 -12.46 10.90 0.37
N THR A 57 -11.41 11.54 0.88
CA THR A 57 -11.27 13.00 0.83
C THR A 57 -11.20 13.49 -0.61
N GLY A 58 -10.40 12.85 -1.47
CA GLY A 58 -10.31 13.19 -2.89
C GLY A 58 -11.65 13.05 -3.63
N LYS A 59 -12.44 12.00 -3.33
CA LYS A 59 -13.80 11.86 -3.86
C LYS A 59 -14.75 12.95 -3.36
N ALA A 60 -14.66 13.32 -2.09
CA ALA A 60 -15.48 14.39 -1.52
C ALA A 60 -15.14 15.77 -2.13
N THR A 61 -13.85 16.05 -2.35
CA THR A 61 -13.40 17.27 -3.02
C THR A 61 -13.90 17.34 -4.46
N LEU A 62 -13.77 16.25 -5.24
CA LEU A 62 -14.28 16.19 -6.61
C LEU A 62 -15.81 16.35 -6.68
N ALA A 63 -16.54 15.74 -5.74
CA ALA A 63 -17.99 15.89 -5.66
C ALA A 63 -18.42 17.32 -5.33
N MET A 64 -17.69 18.02 -4.45
CA MET A 64 -17.98 19.43 -4.11
C MET A 64 -17.67 20.39 -5.27
N VAL A 65 -16.63 20.12 -6.07
CA VAL A 65 -16.31 20.93 -7.25
C VAL A 65 -17.29 20.67 -8.41
N ALA A 66 -17.86 19.48 -8.50
CA ALA A 66 -18.83 19.11 -9.54
C ALA A 66 -20.30 19.46 -9.18
N ALA A 67 -20.59 19.84 -7.93
CA ALA A 67 -21.90 20.33 -7.55
C ALA A 67 -22.09 21.77 -8.12
N PRO A 68 -23.23 22.08 -8.74
CA PRO A 68 -23.47 23.43 -9.27
C PRO A 68 -23.49 24.41 -8.09
N THR A 69 -22.66 25.44 -8.17
CA THR A 69 -22.78 26.62 -7.33
C THR A 69 -24.06 27.34 -7.75
N GLU A 70 -25.05 27.37 -6.86
CA GLU A 70 -26.21 28.28 -6.98
C GLU A 70 -25.78 29.75 -7.03
#